data_AF-A0A2N3B5I6-F1
#
_entry.id   AF-A0A2N3B5I6-F1
#
_cell.length_a   1.000
_cell.length_b   1.000
_cell.length_c   1.000
_cell.angle_alpha   90.00
_cell.angle_beta   90.00
_cell.angle_gamma   90.00
#
_symmetry.space_group_name_H-M   'P 1'
#
loop_
_entity.id
_entity.type
_entity.pdbx_description
1 polymer ?
#
loop_
_entity_poly.entity_id
_entity_poly.type
_entity_poly.pdbx_seq_one_letter_code
_entity_poly.pdbx_strand_id
1 'polypeptide(L)'
;MTALGAITAVLIAHHYFGGKVRNVTNSLDEIQNKISGFQSVIDERFSQITSNIDDLNAALGGVQDTAARTQAAVYESRDYDDSQGIEEGQAQGNKQAVALIWNEVANLIEKIASSENIDGRTRAKYGRIDRRSYYNLISSLNDDGRLLEQMEAFKRAAQIWYSCRRATDVSDEIKMEIQVLKDQLIAAFSR
;
A
#
# COMPACT_ATOMS: atom_id res chain seq x y z
N MET A 1 -51.26 50.79 -31.59
CA MET A 1 -51.30 49.90 -30.40
C MET A 1 -50.00 49.08 -30.25
N THR A 2 -48.83 49.72 -30.28
CA THR A 2 -47.51 49.05 -30.23
C THR A 2 -46.74 49.35 -28.94
N ALA A 3 -46.96 50.51 -28.32
CA ALA A 3 -46.28 50.89 -27.08
C ALA A 3 -46.71 50.06 -25.85
N LEU A 4 -47.98 49.66 -25.77
CA LEU A 4 -48.51 48.86 -24.64
C LEU A 4 -48.00 47.42 -24.63
N GLY A 5 -47.76 46.82 -25.80
CA GLY A 5 -47.23 45.46 -25.93
C GLY A 5 -45.76 45.34 -25.52
N ALA A 6 -44.94 46.37 -25.76
CA ALA A 6 -43.55 46.40 -25.35
C ALA A 6 -43.40 46.46 -23.82
N ILE A 7 -44.26 47.23 -23.13
CA ILE A 7 -44.25 47.34 -21.67
C ILE A 7 -44.63 46.00 -21.02
N THR A 8 -45.62 45.29 -21.57
CA THR A 8 -46.01 43.96 -21.08
C THR A 8 -44.92 42.92 -21.32
N ALA A 9 -44.25 42.95 -22.46
CA ALA A 9 -43.13 42.04 -22.75
C ALA A 9 -41.94 42.25 -21.79
N VAL A 10 -41.60 43.51 -21.47
CA VAL A 10 -40.51 43.83 -20.53
C VAL A 10 -40.84 43.37 -19.10
N LEU A 11 -42.09 43.51 -18.65
CA LEU A 11 -42.51 43.05 -17.33
C LEU A 11 -42.48 41.53 -17.20
N ILE A 12 -42.93 40.81 -18.23
CA ILE A 12 -42.89 39.34 -18.25
C ILE A 12 -41.44 38.83 -18.28
N ALA A 13 -40.57 39.47 -19.09
CA ALA A 13 -39.15 39.14 -19.13
C ALA A 13 -38.49 39.39 -17.76
N HIS A 14 -38.74 40.54 -17.12
CA HIS A 14 -38.16 40.85 -15.81
C HIS A 14 -38.56 39.84 -14.74
N HIS A 15 -39.84 39.44 -14.69
CA HIS A 15 -40.31 38.45 -13.73
C HIS A 15 -39.68 37.07 -13.95
N TYR A 16 -39.59 36.62 -15.21
CA TYR A 16 -39.03 35.31 -15.56
C TYR A 16 -37.51 35.23 -15.34
N PHE A 17 -36.78 36.31 -15.66
CA PHE A 17 -35.35 36.40 -15.40
C PHE A 17 -35.04 36.54 -13.89
N GLY A 18 -35.86 37.28 -13.13
CA GLY A 18 -35.69 37.41 -11.68
C GLY A 18 -35.80 36.06 -10.94
N GLY A 19 -36.75 35.21 -11.35
CA GLY A 19 -36.91 33.87 -10.77
C GLY A 19 -35.73 32.93 -11.09
N LYS A 20 -35.23 32.95 -12.34
CA LYS A 20 -34.09 32.11 -12.75
C LYS A 20 -32.78 32.55 -12.09
N VAL A 21 -32.51 33.85 -12.00
CA VAL A 21 -31.31 34.37 -11.34
C VAL A 21 -31.32 33.99 -9.86
N ARG A 22 -32.47 34.11 -9.18
CA ARG A 22 -32.62 33.72 -7.77
C ARG A 22 -32.36 32.22 -7.54
N ASN A 23 -32.78 31.35 -8.47
CA ASN A 23 -32.46 29.92 -8.41
C ASN A 23 -30.96 29.63 -8.62
N VAL A 24 -30.29 30.36 -9.51
CA VAL A 24 -28.84 30.22 -9.73
C VAL A 24 -28.06 30.68 -8.50
N THR A 25 -28.46 31.79 -7.87
CA THR A 25 -27.84 32.26 -6.62
C THR A 25 -28.01 31.25 -5.49
N ASN A 26 -29.22 30.70 -5.31
CA ASN A 26 -29.46 29.66 -4.30
C ASN A 26 -28.62 28.39 -4.57
N SER A 27 -28.44 28.02 -5.84
CA SER A 27 -27.60 26.86 -6.21
C SER A 27 -26.11 27.13 -5.97
N LEU A 28 -25.66 28.37 -6.17
CA LEU A 28 -24.30 28.80 -5.86
C LEU A 28 -24.04 28.79 -4.35
N ASP A 29 -24.99 29.25 -3.53
CA ASP A 29 -24.89 29.19 -2.06
C ASP A 29 -24.88 27.73 -1.56
N GLU A 30 -25.66 26.84 -2.16
CA GLU A 30 -25.58 25.40 -1.86
C GLU A 30 -24.24 24.78 -2.25
N ILE A 31 -23.67 25.17 -3.39
CA ILE A 31 -22.35 24.70 -3.83
C ILE A 31 -21.27 25.23 -2.88
N GLN A 32 -21.34 26.49 -2.48
CA GLN A 32 -20.38 27.10 -1.56
C GLN A 32 -20.44 26.45 -0.18
N ASN A 33 -21.65 26.18 0.34
CA ASN A 33 -21.82 25.43 1.59
C ASN A 33 -21.28 23.99 1.48
N LYS A 34 -21.49 23.31 0.35
CA LYS A 34 -20.94 21.96 0.11
C LYS A 34 -19.42 21.97 -0.01
N ILE A 35 -18.82 22.99 -0.61
CA ILE A 35 -17.36 23.15 -0.72
C ILE A 35 -16.74 23.41 0.66
N SER A 36 -17.33 24.30 1.47
CA SER A 36 -16.87 24.56 2.83
C SER A 36 -17.00 23.32 3.73
N GLY A 37 -18.10 22.57 3.60
CA GLY A 37 -18.27 21.29 4.29
C GLY A 37 -17.24 20.24 3.83
N PHE A 38 -16.93 20.20 2.53
CA PHE A 38 -15.94 19.28 1.97
C PHE A 38 -14.51 19.61 2.44
N GLN A 39 -14.15 20.90 2.55
CA GLN A 39 -12.87 21.32 3.13
C GLN A 39 -12.72 20.87 4.59
N SER A 40 -13.76 21.07 5.41
CA SER A 40 -13.75 20.61 6.81
C SER A 40 -13.59 19.09 6.93
N VAL A 41 -14.25 18.32 6.06
CA VAL A 41 -14.12 16.85 6.03
C VAL A 41 -12.73 16.43 5.58
N ILE A 42 -12.13 17.15 4.63
CA ILE A 42 -10.76 16.90 4.17
C ILE A 42 -9.75 17.18 5.29
N ASP A 43 -9.86 18.31 5.99
CA ASP A 43 -8.96 18.66 7.08
C ASP A 43 -9.03 17.65 8.23
N GLU A 44 -10.24 17.19 8.57
CA GLU A 44 -10.44 16.16 9.58
C GLU A 44 -9.87 14.80 9.16
N ARG A 45 -10.02 14.43 7.88
CA ARG A 45 -9.41 13.20 7.32
C ARG A 45 -7.88 13.28 7.30
N PHE A 46 -7.31 14.43 6.92
CA PHE A 46 -5.86 14.64 6.95
C PHE A 46 -5.33 14.60 8.38
N SER A 47 -6.02 15.22 9.34
CA SER A 47 -5.66 15.14 10.76
C SER A 47 -5.66 13.70 11.28
N GLN A 48 -6.68 12.90 10.91
CA GLN A 48 -6.71 11.47 11.23
C GLN A 48 -5.57 10.69 10.58
N ILE A 49 -5.21 10.99 9.33
CA ILE A 49 -4.09 10.34 8.64
C ILE A 49 -2.76 10.68 9.32
N THR A 50 -2.54 11.96 9.70
CA THR A 50 -1.33 12.38 10.41
C THR A 50 -1.23 11.69 11.77
N SER A 51 -2.32 11.63 12.53
CA SER A 51 -2.36 10.89 13.81
C SER A 51 -2.02 9.41 13.62
N ASN A 52 -2.56 8.77 12.59
CA ASN A 52 -2.26 7.36 12.30
C ASN A 52 -0.80 7.16 11.87
N ILE A 53 -0.18 8.14 11.19
CA ILE A 53 1.24 8.13 10.82
C ILE A 53 2.12 8.30 12.07
N ASP A 54 1.73 9.16 13.00
CA ASP A 54 2.44 9.34 14.27
C ASP A 54 2.37 8.07 15.14
N ASP A 55 1.20 7.43 15.20
CA ASP A 55 1.02 6.12 15.86
C ASP A 55 1.86 5.03 15.19
N LEU A 56 1.96 5.04 13.85
CA LEU A 56 2.84 4.14 13.11
C LEU A 56 4.31 4.41 13.38
N ASN A 57 4.74 5.67 13.46
CA ASN A 57 6.12 6.02 13.80
C ASN A 57 6.47 5.62 15.24
N ALA A 58 5.54 5.78 16.19
CA ALA A 58 5.70 5.32 17.56
C ALA A 58 5.80 3.78 17.64
N ALA A 59 4.96 3.07 16.88
CA ALA A 59 5.02 1.61 16.77
C ALA A 59 6.33 1.15 16.11
N LEU A 60 6.81 1.85 15.08
CA LEU A 60 8.09 1.56 14.41
C LEU A 60 9.27 1.76 15.36
N GLY A 61 9.25 2.82 16.17
CA GLY A 61 10.24 3.07 17.21
C GLY A 61 10.27 1.96 18.26
N GLY A 62 9.09 1.46 18.67
CA GLY A 62 8.97 0.32 19.58
C GLY A 62 9.50 -1.00 18.99
N VAL A 63 9.31 -1.22 17.68
CA VAL A 63 9.86 -2.39 16.97
C VAL A 63 11.38 -2.29 16.84
N GLN A 64 11.94 -1.10 16.59
CA GLN A 64 13.39 -0.89 16.55
C GLN A 64 14.04 -1.09 17.93
N ASP A 65 13.41 -0.61 19.00
CA ASP A 65 13.88 -0.85 20.37
C ASP A 65 13.81 -2.33 20.74
N THR A 66 12.75 -3.02 20.32
CA THR A 66 12.61 -4.47 20.54
C THR A 66 13.65 -5.26 19.74
N ALA A 67 13.94 -4.84 18.50
CA ALA A 67 14.97 -5.45 17.66
C ALA A 67 16.38 -5.23 18.23
N ALA A 68 16.69 -4.02 18.70
CA ALA A 68 17.97 -3.72 19.34
C ALA A 68 18.17 -4.52 20.64
N ARG A 69 17.13 -4.63 21.48
CA ARG A 69 17.16 -5.45 22.70
C ARG A 69 17.27 -6.95 22.41
N THR A 70 16.63 -7.42 21.34
CA THR A 70 16.73 -8.82 20.91
C THR A 70 18.12 -9.13 20.37
N GLN A 71 18.74 -8.21 19.61
CA GLN A 71 20.13 -8.36 19.17
C GLN A 71 21.10 -8.36 20.35
N ALA A 72 20.93 -7.45 21.32
CA ALA A 72 21.77 -7.43 22.53
C ALA A 72 21.65 -8.73 23.34
N ALA A 73 20.43 -9.24 23.56
CA ALA A 73 20.19 -10.50 24.27
C ALA A 73 20.77 -11.73 23.53
N VAL A 74 20.78 -11.72 22.20
CA VAL A 74 21.39 -12.78 21.38
C VAL A 74 22.93 -12.74 21.41
N TYR A 75 23.54 -11.55 21.53
CA TYR A 75 24.99 -11.43 21.71
C TYR A 75 25.45 -11.82 23.12
N GLU A 76 24.67 -11.48 24.15
CA GLU A 76 24.99 -11.81 25.55
C GLU A 76 24.81 -13.32 25.86
N SER A 77 23.98 -14.02 25.08
CA SER A 77 23.80 -15.48 25.17
C SER A 77 24.87 -16.29 24.41
N ARG A 78 25.82 -15.64 23.72
CA ARG A 78 26.82 -16.30 22.86
C ARG A 78 28.18 -16.52 23.54
N ASP A 79 28.36 -16.00 24.75
CA ASP A 79 29.64 -16.04 25.50
C ASP A 79 29.71 -17.18 26.55
N TYR A 80 28.66 -18.00 26.65
CA TYR A 80 28.63 -19.23 27.45
C TYR A 80 27.96 -20.32 26.60
N ASP A 81 28.76 -21.10 25.86
CA ASP A 81 28.66 -22.56 25.73
C ASP A 81 29.47 -23.00 24.50
N ASP A 82 30.75 -23.27 24.73
CA ASP A 82 31.62 -23.95 23.78
C ASP A 82 31.26 -25.44 23.78
N SER A 83 31.25 -26.04 22.58
CA SER A 83 31.15 -27.47 22.29
C SER A 83 29.78 -28.19 22.43
N GLN A 84 28.86 -27.96 21.46
CA GLN A 84 28.13 -29.02 20.69
C GLN A 84 27.00 -28.55 19.70
N GLY A 85 26.91 -27.27 19.29
CA GLY A 85 25.74 -26.76 18.54
C GLY A 85 25.95 -26.22 17.11
N ILE A 86 26.55 -26.97 16.19
CA ILE A 86 26.82 -26.46 14.82
C ILE A 86 25.56 -26.44 13.93
N GLU A 87 24.59 -27.34 14.13
CA GLU A 87 23.42 -27.45 13.23
C GLU A 87 22.28 -26.45 13.58
N GLU A 88 21.99 -26.22 14.86
CA GLU A 88 20.88 -25.33 15.26
C GLU A 88 21.17 -23.84 14.98
N GLY A 89 22.44 -23.42 15.07
CA GLY A 89 22.85 -22.05 14.76
C GLY A 89 22.77 -21.70 13.26
N GLN A 90 23.07 -22.64 12.37
CA GLN A 90 22.95 -22.44 10.91
C GLN A 90 21.49 -22.48 10.46
N ALA A 91 20.71 -23.42 10.97
CA ALA A 91 19.27 -23.56 10.69
C ALA A 91 18.50 -22.25 10.98
N GLN A 92 18.76 -21.65 12.14
CA GLN A 92 18.12 -20.40 12.54
C GLN A 92 18.61 -19.20 11.71
N GLY A 93 19.88 -19.18 11.33
CA GLY A 93 20.45 -18.17 10.42
C GLY A 93 19.85 -18.24 9.00
N ASN A 94 19.60 -19.44 8.49
CA ASN A 94 19.03 -19.65 7.17
C ASN A 94 17.57 -19.21 7.08
N LYS A 95 16.77 -19.52 8.10
CA LYS A 95 15.39 -19.01 8.19
C LYS A 95 15.34 -17.49 8.18
N GLN A 96 16.24 -16.85 8.94
CA GLN A 96 16.33 -15.39 8.97
C GLN A 96 16.73 -14.82 7.61
N ALA A 97 17.69 -15.46 6.92
CA ALA A 97 18.09 -15.06 5.58
C ALA A 97 16.92 -15.17 4.58
N VAL A 98 16.16 -16.26 4.60
CA VAL A 98 14.97 -16.42 3.74
C VAL A 98 13.91 -15.37 4.04
N ALA A 99 13.71 -14.99 5.31
CA ALA A 99 12.79 -13.91 5.67
C ALA A 99 13.22 -12.55 5.11
N LEU A 100 14.51 -12.23 5.16
CA LEU A 100 15.06 -11.00 4.57
C LEU A 100 14.89 -10.98 3.05
N ILE A 101 15.24 -12.07 2.36
CA ILE A 101 15.07 -12.20 0.92
C ILE A 101 13.60 -12.07 0.53
N TRP A 102 12.70 -12.72 1.28
CA TRP A 102 11.27 -12.59 1.05
C TRP A 102 10.79 -11.14 1.21
N ASN A 103 11.24 -10.40 2.23
CA ASN A 103 10.87 -9.00 2.41
C ASN A 103 11.30 -8.14 1.21
N GLU A 104 12.47 -8.39 0.63
CA GLU A 104 12.92 -7.71 -0.60
C GLU A 104 11.99 -8.03 -1.79
N VAL A 105 11.61 -9.30 -1.97
CA VAL A 105 10.65 -9.71 -3.02
C VAL A 105 9.27 -9.09 -2.79
N ALA A 106 8.77 -9.10 -1.56
CA ALA A 106 7.50 -8.51 -1.18
C ALA A 106 7.49 -7.00 -1.43
N ASN A 107 8.56 -6.29 -1.05
CA ASN A 107 8.74 -4.86 -1.33
C ASN A 107 8.73 -4.57 -2.83
N LEU A 108 9.32 -5.44 -3.66
CA LEU A 108 9.29 -5.29 -5.11
C LEU A 108 7.85 -5.40 -5.65
N ILE A 109 7.06 -6.38 -5.18
CA ILE A 109 5.65 -6.51 -5.56
C ILE A 109 4.85 -5.27 -5.13
N GLU A 110 5.05 -4.78 -3.90
CA GLU A 110 4.36 -3.59 -3.39
C GLU A 110 4.75 -2.33 -4.19
N LYS A 111 6.02 -2.20 -4.58
CA LYS A 111 6.48 -1.10 -5.46
C LYS A 111 5.78 -1.15 -6.82
N ILE A 112 5.60 -2.34 -7.40
CA ILE A 112 4.84 -2.50 -8.65
C ILE A 112 3.38 -2.12 -8.42
N ALA A 113 2.77 -2.59 -7.34
CA ALA A 113 1.37 -2.30 -7.01
C ALA A 113 1.09 -0.82 -6.71
N SER A 114 2.08 -0.09 -6.18
CA SER A 114 1.97 1.32 -5.82
C SER A 114 2.46 2.30 -6.90
N SER A 115 2.98 1.78 -8.02
CA SER A 115 3.56 2.58 -9.11
C SER A 115 2.64 3.71 -9.58
N GLU A 116 3.19 4.92 -9.71
CA GLU A 116 2.44 6.13 -10.12
C GLU A 116 1.83 6.02 -11.52
N ASN A 117 2.36 5.13 -12.36
CA ASN A 117 1.84 4.84 -13.70
C ASN A 117 0.56 3.99 -13.69
N ILE A 118 0.06 3.63 -12.50
CA ILE A 118 -1.18 2.90 -12.31
C ILE A 118 -2.26 3.86 -11.87
N ASP A 119 -3.41 3.80 -12.54
CA ASP A 119 -4.59 4.58 -12.18
C ASP A 119 -4.93 4.44 -10.69
N GLY A 120 -5.36 5.55 -10.07
CA GLY A 120 -5.61 5.63 -8.63
C GLY A 120 -6.64 4.61 -8.15
N ARG A 121 -7.65 4.28 -8.96
CA ARG A 121 -8.66 3.27 -8.60
C ARG A 121 -8.03 1.87 -8.54
N THR A 122 -7.16 1.55 -9.48
CA THR A 122 -6.46 0.27 -9.54
C THR A 122 -5.42 0.14 -8.43
N ARG A 123 -4.69 1.21 -8.10
CA ARG A 123 -3.82 1.23 -6.91
C ARG A 123 -4.61 1.01 -5.61
N ALA A 124 -5.76 1.67 -5.47
CA ALA A 124 -6.64 1.47 -4.32
C ALA A 124 -7.20 0.03 -4.27
N LYS A 125 -7.51 -0.59 -5.41
CA LYS A 125 -7.88 -2.02 -5.51
C LYS A 125 -6.76 -2.89 -4.91
N TYR A 126 -5.51 -2.69 -5.35
CA TYR A 126 -4.39 -3.46 -4.80
C TYR A 126 -4.16 -3.19 -3.32
N GLY A 127 -4.28 -1.95 -2.86
CA GLY A 127 -4.13 -1.58 -1.44
C GLY A 127 -5.13 -2.29 -0.51
N ARG A 128 -6.29 -2.73 -1.02
CA ARG A 128 -7.30 -3.47 -0.23
C ARG A 128 -7.05 -4.97 -0.11
N ILE A 129 -6.11 -5.53 -0.89
CA ILE A 129 -5.82 -6.97 -0.87
C ILE A 129 -5.10 -7.34 0.44
N ASP A 130 -5.42 -8.48 1.05
CA ASP A 130 -4.77 -8.90 2.28
C ASP A 130 -3.32 -9.38 2.05
N ARG A 131 -2.36 -8.84 2.79
CA ARG A 131 -0.92 -9.18 2.73
C ARG A 131 -0.59 -10.49 3.46
N ARG A 132 -1.56 -11.06 4.17
CA ARG A 132 -1.44 -12.44 4.68
C ARG A 132 -1.32 -13.46 3.56
N SER A 133 -1.85 -13.15 2.37
CA SER A 133 -1.76 -13.98 1.15
C SER A 133 -1.34 -13.15 -0.07
N TYR A 134 -0.03 -13.12 -0.35
CA TYR A 134 0.51 -12.43 -1.52
C TYR A 134 0.03 -13.05 -2.85
N TYR A 135 -0.49 -14.27 -2.86
CA TYR A 135 -1.05 -14.89 -4.06
C TYR A 135 -2.17 -14.08 -4.71
N ASN A 136 -3.02 -13.45 -3.89
CA ASN A 136 -4.13 -12.64 -4.40
C ASN A 136 -3.63 -11.36 -5.07
N LEU A 137 -2.58 -10.76 -4.50
CA LEU A 137 -1.94 -9.56 -5.06
C LEU A 137 -1.20 -9.91 -6.35
N ILE A 138 -0.43 -11.01 -6.35
CA ILE A 138 0.28 -11.52 -7.53
C ILE A 138 -0.70 -11.82 -8.67
N SER A 139 -1.80 -12.54 -8.39
CA SER A 139 -2.81 -12.83 -9.41
C SER A 139 -3.43 -11.55 -9.96
N SER A 140 -3.84 -10.62 -9.08
CA SER A 140 -4.44 -9.36 -9.52
C SER A 140 -3.50 -8.53 -10.39
N LEU A 141 -2.22 -8.44 -10.03
CA LEU A 141 -1.21 -7.73 -10.81
C LEU A 141 -0.95 -8.42 -12.16
N ASN A 142 -0.99 -9.76 -12.20
CA ASN A 142 -0.85 -10.51 -13.45
C ASN A 142 -2.05 -10.32 -14.38
N ASP A 143 -3.27 -10.39 -13.83
CA ASP A 143 -4.51 -10.17 -14.60
C ASP A 143 -4.54 -8.77 -15.22
N ASP A 144 -3.98 -7.79 -14.50
CA ASP A 144 -3.83 -6.41 -14.96
C ASP A 144 -2.53 -6.19 -15.81
N GLY A 145 -1.84 -7.28 -16.20
CA GLY A 145 -0.69 -7.28 -17.12
C GLY A 145 0.61 -6.69 -16.56
N ARG A 146 0.71 -6.50 -15.24
CA ARG A 146 1.82 -5.78 -14.60
C ARG A 146 3.03 -6.63 -14.28
N LEU A 147 2.87 -7.96 -14.20
CA LEU A 147 3.96 -8.87 -13.86
C LEU A 147 4.68 -9.48 -15.07
N LEU A 148 4.22 -9.19 -16.30
CA LEU A 148 4.77 -9.73 -17.54
C LEU A 148 4.93 -11.27 -17.44
N GLU A 149 6.12 -11.78 -17.75
CA GLU A 149 6.46 -13.21 -17.68
C GLU A 149 6.94 -13.66 -16.28
N GLN A 150 6.99 -12.75 -15.29
CA GLN A 150 7.58 -13.02 -13.97
C GLN A 150 6.59 -13.55 -12.93
N MET A 151 5.33 -13.80 -13.33
CA MET A 151 4.27 -14.29 -12.44
C MET A 151 4.70 -15.55 -11.67
N GLU A 152 5.26 -16.54 -12.37
CA GLU A 152 5.63 -17.82 -11.78
C GLU A 152 6.79 -17.69 -10.78
N ALA A 153 7.74 -16.78 -11.06
CA ALA A 153 8.83 -16.49 -10.13
C ALA A 153 8.31 -15.87 -8.81
N PHE A 154 7.38 -14.92 -8.89
CA PHE A 154 6.75 -14.34 -7.69
C PHE A 154 5.92 -15.37 -6.91
N LYS A 155 5.13 -16.21 -7.59
CA LYS A 155 4.37 -17.29 -6.95
C LYS A 155 5.29 -18.28 -6.24
N ARG A 156 6.39 -18.66 -6.87
CA ARG A 156 7.36 -19.60 -6.32
C ARG A 156 8.04 -19.03 -5.08
N ALA A 157 8.47 -17.76 -5.13
CA ALA A 157 9.05 -17.09 -3.96
C ALA A 157 8.05 -17.03 -2.79
N ALA A 158 6.77 -16.72 -3.06
CA ALA A 158 5.72 -16.73 -2.05
C ALA A 158 5.49 -18.13 -1.47
N GLN A 159 5.51 -19.17 -2.31
CA GLN A 159 5.39 -20.56 -1.87
C GLN A 159 6.51 -20.98 -0.93
N ILE A 160 7.76 -20.67 -1.29
CA ILE A 160 8.92 -20.93 -0.45
C ILE A 160 8.75 -20.24 0.90
N TRP A 161 8.43 -18.96 0.92
CA TRP A 161 8.19 -18.23 2.16
C TRP A 161 7.09 -18.87 3.03
N TYR A 162 5.92 -19.18 2.46
CA TYR A 162 4.83 -19.76 3.22
C TYR A 162 5.15 -21.16 3.78
N SER A 163 5.98 -21.94 3.08
CA SER A 163 6.47 -23.23 3.57
C SER A 163 7.48 -23.06 4.71
N CYS A 164 8.35 -22.07 4.64
CA CYS A 164 9.44 -21.87 5.60
C CYS A 164 9.04 -21.07 6.86
N ARG A 165 8.00 -20.23 6.79
CA ARG A 165 7.66 -19.32 7.90
C ARG A 165 7.39 -20.04 9.23
N ARG A 166 6.87 -21.27 9.17
CA ARG A 166 6.59 -22.13 10.35
C ARG A 166 7.63 -23.21 10.57
N ALA A 167 8.59 -23.36 9.65
CA ALA A 167 9.65 -24.34 9.78
C ALA A 167 10.63 -23.91 10.88
N THR A 168 11.17 -24.89 11.61
CA THR A 168 12.22 -24.68 12.62
C THR A 168 13.59 -24.59 11.97
N ASP A 169 13.78 -25.36 10.90
CA ASP A 169 15.01 -25.41 10.10
C ASP A 169 14.68 -25.16 8.62
N VAL A 170 15.60 -24.51 7.92
CA VAL A 170 15.52 -24.20 6.49
C VAL A 170 16.86 -24.55 5.85
N SER A 171 16.82 -25.43 4.86
CA SER A 171 18.02 -25.89 4.16
C SER A 171 18.68 -24.77 3.35
N ASP A 172 20.00 -24.87 3.15
CA ASP A 172 20.74 -23.97 2.27
C ASP A 172 20.22 -23.99 0.83
N GLU A 173 19.70 -25.12 0.36
CA GLU A 173 19.10 -25.24 -0.96
C GLU A 173 17.89 -24.32 -1.14
N ILE A 174 16.98 -24.30 -0.16
CA ILE A 174 15.80 -23.42 -0.19
C ILE A 174 16.21 -21.95 -0.15
N LYS A 175 17.22 -21.62 0.67
CA LYS A 175 17.79 -20.27 0.74
C LYS A 175 18.41 -19.84 -0.59
N MET A 176 19.17 -20.72 -1.24
CA MET A 176 19.72 -20.45 -2.57
C MET A 176 18.62 -20.30 -3.63
N GLU A 177 17.58 -21.14 -3.59
CA GLU A 177 16.46 -21.07 -4.52
C GLU A 177 15.75 -19.71 -4.46
N ILE A 178 15.37 -19.25 -3.26
CA ILE A 178 14.70 -17.95 -3.11
C ILE A 178 15.62 -16.78 -3.46
N GLN A 179 16.93 -16.91 -3.23
CA GLN A 179 17.91 -15.90 -3.63
C GLN A 179 18.00 -15.77 -5.16
N VAL A 180 18.05 -16.89 -5.89
CA VAL A 180 18.03 -16.89 -7.37
C VAL A 180 16.75 -16.26 -7.90
N LEU A 181 15.60 -16.61 -7.32
CA LEU A 181 14.31 -16.01 -7.70
C LEU A 181 14.30 -14.49 -7.47
N LYS A 182 14.82 -14.04 -6.33
CA LYS A 182 14.95 -12.61 -6.05
C LYS A 182 15.80 -11.91 -7.13
N ASP A 183 16.97 -12.46 -7.44
CA ASP A 183 17.89 -11.82 -8.38
C ASP A 183 17.30 -11.77 -9.80
N GLN A 184 16.59 -12.83 -10.21
CA GLN A 184 15.80 -12.83 -11.46
C GLN A 184 14.75 -11.72 -11.47
N LEU A 185 13.99 -11.58 -10.38
CA LEU A 185 12.92 -10.59 -10.26
C LEU A 185 13.48 -9.16 -10.27
N ILE A 186 14.55 -8.89 -9.53
CA ILE A 186 15.20 -7.58 -9.53
C ILE A 186 15.70 -7.25 -10.95
N ALA A 187 16.39 -8.19 -11.61
CA ALA A 187 16.89 -7.98 -12.96
C ALA A 187 15.77 -7.67 -13.98
N ALA A 188 14.58 -8.24 -13.79
CA ALA A 188 13.44 -7.99 -14.66
C ALA A 188 12.79 -6.61 -14.47
N PHE A 189 12.82 -6.05 -13.25
CA PHE A 189 12.12 -4.80 -12.89
C PHE A 189 13.06 -3.61 -12.60
N SER A 190 14.38 -3.78 -12.75
CA SER A 190 15.38 -2.70 -12.69
C SER A 190 15.68 -2.04 -14.04
N ARG A 191 14.98 -2.42 -15.12
CA ARG A 191 15.08 -1.80 -16.45
C ARG A 191 13.97 -0.76 -16.65
#